data_AF-A0A1H7YLN0-F1
#
_entry.id   AF-A0A1H7YLN0-F1
#
_cell.length_a   1.000
_cell.length_b   1.000
_cell.length_c   1.000
_cell.angle_alpha   90.00
_cell.angle_beta   90.00
_cell.angle_gamma   90.00
#
_symmetry.space_group_name_H-M   'P 1'
#
loop_
_entity.id
_entity.type
_entity.pdbx_description
1 polymer ?
#
loop_
_entity_poly.entity_id
_entity_poly.type
_entity_poly.pdbx_seq_one_letter_code
_entity_poly.pdbx_strand_id
1 'polypeptide(L)'
;MIPYKQLSLADIYADCQDKFENDKPAFLSLLETNIDLDEIIPLSFIKHFYASTGRSRKYPLKAMLWALIIQRVFSIPTDQLLLVFLSYS
;
A
#
# COMPACT_ATOMS: atom_id res chain seq x y z
N MET A 1 -11.60 34.62 -16.86
CA MET A 1 -11.10 33.30 -17.31
C MET A 1 -10.14 32.83 -16.25
N ILE A 2 -10.48 31.78 -15.49
CA ILE A 2 -9.57 31.26 -14.45
C ILE A 2 -8.52 30.42 -15.19
N PRO A 3 -7.22 30.75 -15.09
CA PRO A 3 -6.20 29.95 -15.75
C PRO A 3 -6.19 28.56 -15.10
N TYR A 4 -6.43 27.52 -15.90
CA TYR A 4 -6.30 26.14 -15.45
C TYR A 4 -4.83 25.88 -15.19
N LYS A 5 -4.44 25.80 -13.91
CA LYS A 5 -3.08 25.39 -13.53
C LYS A 5 -2.94 23.92 -13.90
N GLN A 6 -2.40 23.64 -15.09
CA GLN A 6 -2.01 22.29 -15.45
C GLN A 6 -0.90 21.87 -14.50
N LEU A 7 -1.19 20.86 -13.66
CA LEU A 7 -0.20 20.28 -12.76
C LEU A 7 0.81 19.50 -13.61
N SER A 8 2.09 19.80 -13.40
CA SER A 8 3.16 18.98 -13.94
C SER A 8 3.37 17.74 -13.06
N LEU A 9 4.03 16.71 -13.60
CA LEU A 9 4.47 15.56 -12.80
C LEU A 9 5.37 15.99 -11.64
N ALA A 10 6.16 17.06 -11.82
CA ALA A 10 7.00 17.60 -10.75
C ALA A 10 6.16 18.21 -9.62
N ASP A 11 5.06 18.89 -9.93
CA ASP A 11 4.15 19.44 -8.91
C ASP A 11 3.47 18.32 -8.11
N ILE A 12 3.03 17.25 -8.79
CA ILE A 12 2.41 16.08 -8.14
C ILE A 12 3.43 15.38 -7.26
N TYR A 13 4.65 15.17 -7.76
CA TYR A 13 5.72 14.56 -6.97
C TYR A 13 6.06 15.38 -5.73
N ALA A 14 6.15 16.71 -5.86
CA ALA A 14 6.42 17.60 -4.74
C ALA A 14 5.32 17.54 -3.67
N ASP A 15 4.05 17.52 -4.07
CA ASP A 15 2.90 17.38 -3.15
C ASP A 15 2.91 16.01 -2.44
N CYS A 16 3.20 14.92 -3.16
CA CYS A 16 3.36 13.60 -2.56
C CYS A 16 4.52 13.54 -1.58
N GLN A 17 5.66 14.16 -1.92
CA GLN A 17 6.84 14.21 -1.05
C GLN A 17 6.57 15.03 0.21
N ASP A 18 5.90 16.17 0.08
CA ASP A 18 5.51 17.00 1.23
C ASP A 18 4.60 16.23 2.19
N LYS A 19 3.58 15.54 1.68
CA LYS A 19 2.71 14.67 2.49
C LYS A 19 3.48 13.52 3.12
N PHE A 20 4.41 12.90 2.41
CA PHE A 20 5.22 11.83 2.97
C PHE A 20 6.03 12.27 4.20
N GLU A 21 6.63 13.45 4.14
CA GLU A 21 7.45 14.00 5.24
C GLU A 21 6.58 14.57 6.37
N ASN A 22 5.55 15.33 6.02
CA ASN A 22 4.82 16.19 6.95
C ASN A 22 3.44 15.66 7.38
N ASP A 23 2.81 14.79 6.59
CA ASP A 23 1.46 14.26 6.84
C ASP A 23 1.31 12.78 6.42
N LYS A 24 1.88 11.90 7.25
CA LYS A 24 1.83 10.44 7.03
C LYS A 24 0.39 9.89 6.90
N PRO A 25 -0.60 10.32 7.71
CA PRO A 25 -1.99 9.92 7.50
C PRO A 25 -2.50 10.25 6.09
N ALA A 26 -2.32 11.49 5.62
CA ALA A 26 -2.74 11.86 4.27
C ALA A 26 -2.00 11.07 3.18
N PHE A 27 -0.71 10.80 3.39
CA PHE A 27 0.07 9.95 2.48
C PHE A 27 -0.46 8.51 2.43
N LEU A 28 -0.83 7.92 3.56
CA LEU A 28 -1.45 6.59 3.58
C LEU A 28 -2.79 6.57 2.84
N SER A 29 -3.63 7.59 3.01
CA SER A 29 -4.89 7.71 2.26
C SER A 29 -4.65 7.86 0.75
N LEU A 30 -3.57 8.54 0.33
CA LEU A 30 -3.19 8.59 -1.08
C LEU A 30 -2.84 7.19 -1.62
N LEU A 31 -2.08 6.39 -0.88
CA LEU A 31 -1.77 5.02 -1.30
C LEU A 31 -3.05 4.20 -1.46
N GLU A 32 -3.92 4.22 -0.45
CA GLU A 32 -5.18 3.47 -0.45
C GLU A 32 -6.10 3.85 -1.63
N THR A 33 -6.17 5.15 -1.96
CA THR A 33 -7.06 5.65 -3.02
C THR A 33 -6.53 5.35 -4.42
N ASN A 34 -5.22 5.24 -4.60
CA ASN A 34 -4.59 5.15 -5.93
C ASN A 34 -4.04 3.76 -6.27
N ILE A 35 -3.90 2.87 -5.28
CA ILE A 35 -3.42 1.50 -5.50
C ILE A 35 -4.60 0.53 -5.39
N ASP A 36 -5.07 0.03 -6.55
CA ASP A 36 -6.01 -1.08 -6.58
C ASP A 36 -5.27 -2.43 -6.62
N LEU A 37 -5.24 -3.12 -5.48
CA LEU A 37 -4.62 -4.44 -5.40
C LEU A 37 -5.37 -5.51 -6.21
N ASP A 38 -6.68 -5.38 -6.45
CA ASP A 38 -7.42 -6.36 -7.24
C ASP A 38 -7.04 -6.31 -8.72
N GLU A 39 -6.71 -5.12 -9.24
CA GLU A 39 -6.20 -4.97 -10.60
C GLU A 39 -4.76 -5.46 -10.75
N ILE A 40 -3.95 -5.31 -9.70
CA ILE A 40 -2.52 -5.67 -9.74
C ILE A 40 -2.30 -7.18 -9.60
N ILE A 41 -3.09 -7.85 -8.74
CA ILE A 41 -2.83 -9.26 -8.39
C ILE A 41 -3.48 -10.19 -9.42
N PRO A 42 -2.71 -11.02 -10.15
CA PRO A 42 -3.29 -11.98 -11.07
C PRO A 42 -4.16 -13.01 -10.34
N LEU A 43 -5.28 -13.40 -10.95
CA LEU A 43 -6.17 -14.43 -10.40
C LEU A 43 -5.44 -15.75 -10.11
N SER A 44 -4.45 -16.12 -10.93
CA SER A 44 -3.61 -17.29 -10.69
C SER A 44 -2.89 -17.21 -9.34
N PHE A 45 -2.35 -16.04 -8.99
CA PHE A 45 -1.68 -15.81 -7.72
C PHE A 45 -2.64 -15.97 -6.54
N ILE A 46 -3.84 -15.37 -6.64
CA ILE A 46 -4.89 -15.50 -5.63
C ILE A 46 -5.24 -16.97 -5.39
N LYS A 47 -5.44 -17.74 -6.47
CA LYS A 47 -5.75 -19.19 -6.38
C LYS A 47 -4.64 -19.98 -5.71
N HIS A 48 -3.38 -19.72 -6.05
CA HIS A 48 -2.24 -20.37 -5.41
C HIS A 48 -2.11 -19.96 -3.94
N PHE A 49 -2.33 -18.69 -3.63
CA PHE A 49 -2.29 -18.21 -2.26
C PHE A 49 -3.36 -18.88 -1.40
N TYR A 50 -4.56 -19.14 -1.90
CA TYR A 50 -5.62 -19.80 -1.12
C TYR A 50 -5.68 -21.32 -1.31
N ALA A 51 -4.77 -21.92 -2.10
CA ALA A 51 -4.71 -23.37 -2.26
C ALA A 51 -4.48 -24.06 -0.91
N SER A 52 -5.11 -25.22 -0.72
CA SER A 52 -4.93 -26.02 0.49
C SER A 52 -3.51 -26.57 0.55
N THR A 53 -2.73 -26.10 1.52
CA THR A 53 -1.33 -26.51 1.74
C THR A 53 -1.14 -27.25 3.07
N GLY A 54 -2.23 -27.64 3.73
CA GLY A 54 -2.19 -28.34 5.02
C GLY A 54 -1.83 -27.45 6.22
N ARG A 55 -1.72 -26.12 6.04
CA ARG A 55 -1.55 -25.14 7.12
C ARG A 55 -2.60 -24.05 7.01
N SER A 56 -3.14 -23.60 8.15
CA SER A 56 -4.05 -22.46 8.20
C SER A 56 -3.28 -21.16 7.94
N ARG A 57 -3.86 -20.29 7.11
CA ARG A 57 -3.33 -18.94 6.89
C ARG A 57 -4.00 -18.02 7.90
N LYS A 58 -3.19 -17.29 8.67
CA LYS A 58 -3.67 -16.39 9.72
C LYS A 58 -4.19 -15.06 9.16
N TYR A 59 -3.58 -14.57 8.09
CA TYR A 59 -3.87 -13.25 7.51
C TYR A 59 -4.26 -13.38 6.03
N PRO A 60 -5.18 -12.53 5.53
CA PRO A 60 -5.58 -12.53 4.13
C PRO A 60 -4.48 -11.97 3.23
N LEU A 61 -4.51 -12.33 1.94
CA LEU A 61 -3.50 -11.93 0.96
C LEU A 61 -3.31 -10.40 0.90
N LYS A 62 -4.42 -9.65 0.80
CA LYS A 62 -4.39 -8.18 0.68
C LYS A 62 -3.72 -7.52 1.88
N ALA A 63 -4.01 -7.98 3.11
CA ALA A 63 -3.38 -7.44 4.31
C ALA A 63 -1.87 -7.66 4.30
N MET A 64 -1.41 -8.86 3.88
CA MET A 64 0.01 -9.16 3.75
C MET A 64 0.71 -8.26 2.71
N LEU A 65 0.04 -8.01 1.58
CA LEU A 65 0.59 -7.15 0.54
C LEU A 65 0.63 -5.68 0.95
N TRP A 66 -0.42 -5.17 1.60
CA TRP A 66 -0.43 -3.81 2.15
C TRP A 66 0.67 -3.63 3.20
N ALA A 67 0.81 -4.58 4.12
CA ALA A 67 1.86 -4.57 5.11
C ALA A 67 3.25 -4.49 4.43
N LEU A 68 3.48 -5.30 3.39
CA LEU A 68 4.73 -5.27 2.61
C LEU A 68 4.95 -3.94 1.89
N ILE A 69 3.93 -3.36 1.26
CA ILE A 69 4.02 -2.06 0.57
C ILE A 69 4.41 -0.97 1.57
N ILE A 70 3.72 -0.89 2.70
CA ILE A 70 4.01 0.07 3.78
C ILE A 70 5.45 -0.15 4.29
N GLN A 71 5.86 -1.40 4.53
CA GLN A 71 7.23 -1.69 4.96
C GLN A 71 8.26 -1.13 3.98
N ARG A 72 8.06 -1.32 2.67
CA ARG A 72 9.02 -0.87 1.65
C ARG A 72 9.02 0.64 1.50
N VAL A 73 7.84 1.27 1.47
CA VAL A 73 7.72 2.73 1.30
C VAL A 73 8.31 3.48 2.48
N PHE A 74 8.06 3.03 3.72
CA PHE A 74 8.61 3.65 4.92
C PHE A 74 10.00 3.12 5.32
N SER A 75 10.61 2.25 4.51
CA SER A 75 11.91 1.63 4.81
C SER A 75 11.96 1.00 6.21
N ILE A 76 10.86 0.37 6.65
CA ILE A 76 10.76 -0.26 7.96
C ILE A 76 11.67 -1.49 7.98
N PRO A 77 12.69 -1.54 8.88
CA PRO A 77 13.73 -2.54 8.82
C PRO A 77 13.34 -3.90 9.41
N THR A 78 12.23 -3.98 10.16
CA THR A 78 11.85 -5.20 10.90
C THR A 78 10.46 -5.68 10.57
N ASP A 79 10.30 -7.01 10.60
CA ASP A 79 9.01 -7.66 10.37
C ASP A 79 8.12 -7.69 11.62
N GLN A 80 8.64 -7.28 12.78
CA GLN A 80 7.83 -7.19 14.00
C GLN A 80 6.72 -6.14 13.84
N LEU A 81 7.02 -5.01 13.21
CA LEU A 81 6.02 -3.96 12.97
C LEU A 81 4.96 -4.40 11.96
N LEU A 82 5.35 -5.21 10.96
CA LEU A 82 4.40 -5.85 10.03
C LEU A 82 3.39 -6.73 10.77
N LEU A 83 3.84 -7.54 11.74
CA LEU A 83 2.94 -8.40 12.52
C LEU A 83 1.93 -7.59 13.33
N VAL A 84 2.33 -6.40 13.80
CA VAL A 84 1.42 -5.47 14.48
C VAL A 84 0.38 -4.95 13.49
N PHE A 85 0.79 -4.47 12.30
CA PHE A 85 -0.17 -4.01 11.29
C PHE A 85 -1.17 -5.10 10.90
N LEU A 86 -0.68 -6.33 10.69
CA LEU A 86 -1.51 -7.49 10.38
C LEU A 86 -2.49 -7.87 11.51
N SER A 87 -2.21 -7.50 12.76
CA SER A 87 -3.14 -7.76 13.86
C SER A 87 -4.35 -6.83 13.90
N TYR A 88 -4.28 -5.70 13.20
CA TYR A 88 -5.35 -4.69 13.14
C TYR A 88 -6.05 -4.62 11.77
N SER A 89 -5.69 -5.51 10.83
CA SER A 89 -6.19 -5.56 9.46
C SER A 89 -7.30 -6.57 9.23
#